data_AF-A0A8S3QDD6-F1
#
_entry.id   AF-A0A8S3QDD6-F1
#
_cell.length_a   1.000
_cell.length_b   1.000
_cell.length_c   1.000
_cell.angle_alpha   90.00
_cell.angle_beta   90.00
_cell.angle_gamma   90.00
#
_symmetry.space_group_name_H-M   'P 1'
#
loop_
_entity.id
_entity.type
_entity.pdbx_description
1 polymer ?
#
loop_
_entity_poly.entity_id
_entity_poly.type
_entity_poly.pdbx_seq_one_letter_code
_entity_poly.pdbx_strand_id
1 'polypeptide(L)'
;MFAMFGVLRIRGNTDAIDPLNGSAENLVELPNRILRNNIEQFLLHASAVLTFSTFLDESNMNNIPLMVVLFILGRLFYAVGYSSAPMHRPFGFSMTFGPTFVTYIRCTYNVVSTLIF
;
A
#
# COMPACT_ATOMS: atom_id res chain seq x y z
N MET A 1 -0.72 4.56 8.53
CA MET A 1 -1.26 5.30 9.69
C MET A 1 -2.78 5.18 9.82
N PHE A 2 -3.59 5.57 8.81
CA PHE A 2 -5.06 5.50 8.90
C PHE A 2 -5.61 4.07 9.16
N ALA A 3 -5.03 3.03 8.53
CA ALA A 3 -5.48 1.65 8.73
C ALA A 3 -5.18 1.12 10.14
N MET A 4 -4.08 1.57 10.74
CA MET A 4 -3.71 1.24 12.12
C MET A 4 -4.70 1.88 13.10
N PHE A 5 -5.09 3.14 12.87
CA PHE A 5 -6.15 3.78 13.64
C PHE A 5 -7.51 3.06 13.49
N GLY A 6 -7.80 2.48 12.33
CA GLY A 6 -8.97 1.64 12.12
C GLY A 6 -9.00 0.42 13.05
N VAL A 7 -7.90 -0.32 13.15
CA VAL A 7 -7.77 -1.46 14.07
C VAL A 7 -7.85 -1.02 15.53
N LEU A 8 -7.10 0.03 15.90
CA LEU A 8 -7.08 0.56 17.27
C LEU A 8 -8.46 1.05 17.72
N ARG A 9 -9.23 1.69 16.83
CA ARG A 9 -10.58 2.15 17.13
C ARG A 9 -11.54 0.99 17.44
N ILE A 10 -11.44 -0.12 16.72
CA ILE A 10 -12.30 -1.28 17.00
C ILE A 10 -11.85 -1.95 18.28
N ARG A 11 -10.55 -2.25 18.43
CA ARG A 11 -10.04 -2.89 19.65
C ARG A 11 -10.33 -2.04 20.90
N GLY A 12 -10.15 -0.73 20.86
CA GLY A 12 -10.37 0.14 22.03
C GLY A 12 -11.84 0.35 22.43
N ASN A 13 -12.81 0.01 21.58
CA ASN A 13 -14.24 0.27 21.82
C ASN A 13 -15.11 -1.01 21.82
N THR A 14 -14.51 -2.20 21.69
CA THR A 14 -15.25 -3.47 21.63
C THR A 14 -14.54 -4.53 22.48
N ASP A 15 -15.20 -5.65 22.74
CA ASP A 15 -14.62 -6.78 23.48
C ASP A 15 -13.45 -7.47 22.74
N ALA A 16 -13.05 -6.96 21.57
CA ALA A 16 -11.87 -7.38 20.81
C ALA A 16 -10.54 -6.83 21.38
N ILE A 17 -10.54 -6.27 22.60
CA ILE A 17 -9.31 -5.91 23.33
C ILE A 17 -8.46 -7.18 23.56
N ASP A 18 -9.10 -8.26 24.03
CA ASP A 18 -8.44 -9.54 24.27
C ASP A 18 -8.54 -10.43 23.02
N PRO A 19 -7.43 -10.66 22.30
CA PRO A 19 -7.42 -11.52 21.12
C PRO A 19 -7.62 -13.02 21.46
N LEU A 20 -7.54 -13.42 22.73
CA LEU A 20 -7.66 -14.83 23.15
C LEU A 20 -9.10 -15.25 23.42
N ASN A 21 -9.99 -14.30 23.73
CA ASN A 21 -11.39 -14.57 24.03
C ASN A 21 -12.21 -14.93 22.77
N GLY A 22 -11.75 -14.50 21.58
CA GLY A 22 -12.27 -14.91 20.27
C GLY A 22 -13.70 -14.42 19.92
N SER A 23 -14.47 -13.97 20.91
CA SER A 23 -15.87 -13.55 20.78
C SER A 23 -16.09 -12.33 19.88
N ALA A 24 -15.07 -11.49 19.70
CA ALA A 24 -15.16 -10.24 18.94
C ALA A 24 -14.15 -10.12 17.77
N GLU A 25 -13.44 -11.21 17.43
CA GLU A 25 -12.37 -11.16 16.40
C GLU A 25 -12.91 -10.87 14.98
N ASN A 26 -14.17 -11.23 14.71
CA ASN A 26 -14.85 -10.90 13.46
C ASN A 26 -14.92 -9.39 13.19
N LEU A 27 -14.95 -8.56 14.25
CA LEU A 27 -15.03 -7.10 14.13
C LEU A 27 -13.71 -6.49 13.64
N VAL A 28 -12.59 -7.08 14.01
CA VAL A 28 -11.24 -6.60 13.64
C VAL A 28 -10.72 -7.20 12.33
N GLU A 29 -11.39 -8.22 11.80
CA GLU A 29 -10.94 -8.95 10.61
C GLU A 29 -10.74 -8.03 9.40
N LEU A 30 -11.74 -7.19 9.07
CA LEU A 30 -11.65 -6.29 7.93
C LEU A 30 -10.55 -5.22 8.09
N PRO A 31 -10.46 -4.47 9.21
CA PRO A 31 -9.35 -3.55 9.44
C PRO A 31 -7.98 -4.23 9.45
N ASN A 32 -7.86 -5.45 9.99
CA ASN A 32 -6.62 -6.22 9.96
C ASN A 32 -6.22 -6.58 8.52
N ARG A 33 -7.18 -7.01 7.69
CA ARG A 33 -6.94 -7.27 6.26
C ARG A 33 -6.48 -6.02 5.52
N ILE A 34 -7.11 -4.87 5.78
CA ILE A 34 -6.71 -3.57 5.19
C ILE A 34 -5.30 -3.18 5.65
N LEU A 35 -5.02 -3.30 6.96
CA LEU A 35 -3.72 -2.96 7.54
C LEU A 35 -2.60 -3.82 6.94
N ARG A 36 -2.80 -5.13 6.88
CA ARG A 36 -1.84 -6.08 6.31
C ARG A 36 -1.55 -5.76 4.84
N ASN A 37 -2.59 -5.57 4.03
CA ASN A 37 -2.41 -5.22 2.61
C ASN A 37 -1.65 -3.89 2.45
N ASN A 38 -1.93 -2.90 3.30
CA ASN A 38 -1.25 -1.62 3.23
C ASN A 38 0.23 -1.71 3.59
N ILE A 39 0.62 -2.55 4.56
CA ILE A 39 2.03 -2.78 4.89
C ILE A 39 2.74 -3.47 3.72
N GLU A 40 2.16 -4.54 3.19
CA GLU A 40 2.71 -5.28 2.05
C GLU A 40 2.92 -4.35 0.84
N GLN A 41 1.92 -3.54 0.50
CA GLN A 41 1.99 -2.61 -0.63
C GLN A 41 2.91 -1.42 -0.38
N PHE A 42 3.02 -0.95 0.87
CA PHE A 42 3.96 0.10 1.25
C PHE A 42 5.41 -0.38 1.09
N LEU A 43 5.74 -1.58 1.54
CA LEU A 43 7.09 -2.14 1.41
C LEU A 43 7.50 -2.30 -0.06
N LEU A 44 6.58 -2.77 -0.91
CA LEU A 44 6.80 -2.85 -2.35
C LEU A 44 7.00 -1.46 -2.97
N HIS A 45 6.13 -0.50 -2.66
CA HIS A 45 6.23 0.84 -3.21
C HIS A 45 7.50 1.58 -2.74
N ALA A 46 7.83 1.49 -1.46
CA ALA A 46 9.01 2.14 -0.88
C ALA A 46 10.29 1.59 -1.50
N SER A 47 10.43 0.27 -1.61
CA SER A 47 11.60 -0.32 -2.27
C SER A 47 11.67 0.04 -3.76
N ALA A 48 10.54 0.04 -4.48
CA ALA A 48 10.50 0.45 -5.88
C ALA A 48 10.94 1.91 -6.09
N VAL A 49 10.42 2.85 -5.28
CA VAL A 49 10.77 4.28 -5.38
C VAL A 49 12.22 4.54 -4.96
N LEU A 50 12.71 3.86 -3.92
CA LEU A 50 14.11 3.97 -3.51
C LEU A 50 15.06 3.51 -4.63
N THR A 51 14.82 2.33 -5.21
CA THR A 51 15.60 1.86 -6.36
C THR A 51 15.43 2.77 -7.57
N PHE A 52 14.23 3.28 -7.84
CA PHE A 52 14.03 4.18 -8.97
C PHE A 52 14.80 5.50 -8.82
N SER A 53 14.90 6.00 -7.59
CA SER A 53 15.62 7.24 -7.28
C SER A 53 17.12 7.19 -7.61
N THR A 54 17.74 6.00 -7.64
CA THR A 54 19.17 5.86 -7.98
C THR A 54 19.44 5.95 -9.48
N PHE A 55 18.41 5.83 -10.33
CA PHE A 55 18.53 5.85 -11.79
C PHE A 55 17.84 7.06 -12.43
N LEU A 56 17.44 8.04 -11.62
CA LEU A 56 16.65 9.18 -12.04
C LEU A 56 17.56 10.39 -12.30
N ASP A 57 17.45 10.96 -13.50
CA ASP A 57 18.04 12.26 -13.82
C ASP A 57 17.32 13.40 -13.08
N GLU A 58 18.02 14.50 -12.83
CA GLU A 58 17.52 15.66 -12.06
C GLU A 58 16.20 16.22 -12.64
N SER A 59 16.05 16.23 -13.97
CA SER A 59 14.85 16.68 -14.67
C SER A 59 13.60 15.85 -14.36
N ASN A 60 13.77 14.59 -13.96
CA ASN A 60 12.71 13.61 -13.76
C ASN A 60 12.43 13.34 -12.27
N MET A 61 13.15 13.95 -11.34
CA MET A 61 12.97 13.73 -9.90
C MET A 61 11.56 14.05 -9.40
N ASN A 62 10.84 14.95 -10.07
CA ASN A 62 9.43 15.26 -9.80
C ASN A 62 8.48 14.06 -9.93
N ASN A 63 8.90 12.98 -10.59
CA ASN A 63 8.11 11.75 -10.69
C ASN A 63 7.97 11.03 -9.34
N ILE A 64 8.93 11.19 -8.43
CA ILE A 64 8.88 10.58 -7.09
C ILE A 64 7.68 11.09 -6.27
N PRO A 65 7.52 12.41 -6.03
CA PRO A 65 6.37 12.90 -5.27
C PRO A 65 5.03 12.59 -5.97
N LEU A 66 4.99 12.57 -7.30
CA LEU A 66 3.79 12.15 -8.04
C LEU A 66 3.40 10.70 -7.72
N MET A 67 4.36 9.77 -7.74
CA MET A 67 4.15 8.37 -7.38
C MET A 67 3.66 8.21 -5.94
N VAL A 68 4.21 8.99 -5.00
CA VAL A 68 3.81 8.98 -3.59
C VAL A 68 2.38 9.48 -3.42
N VAL A 69 2.00 10.59 -4.06
CA VAL A 69 0.63 11.11 -4.02
C VAL A 69 -0.36 10.09 -4.60
N LEU A 70 -0.03 9.50 -5.75
CA LEU A 70 -0.84 8.48 -6.40
C LEU A 70 -1.01 7.25 -5.50
N PHE A 71 0.07 6.82 -4.83
CA PHE A 71 0.04 5.74 -3.86
C PHE A 71 -0.91 6.06 -2.70
N ILE A 72 -0.80 7.25 -2.09
CA ILE A 72 -1.66 7.66 -0.97
C ILE A 72 -3.14 7.67 -1.39
N LEU A 73 -3.47 8.27 -2.54
CA LEU A 73 -4.84 8.31 -3.06
C LEU A 73 -5.39 6.90 -3.32
N GLY A 74 -4.60 6.03 -3.96
CA GLY A 74 -5.00 4.64 -4.18
C GLY A 74 -5.24 3.88 -2.87
N ARG A 75 -4.46 4.15 -1.82
CA ARG A 75 -4.66 3.56 -0.49
C ARG A 75 -5.94 4.06 0.20
N LEU A 76 -6.30 5.33 0.03
CA LEU A 76 -7.56 5.88 0.50
C LEU A 76 -8.75 5.23 -0.21
N PHE A 77 -8.71 5.16 -1.55
CA PHE A 77 -9.76 4.50 -2.32
C PHE A 77 -9.86 3.00 -2.03
N TYR A 78 -8.75 2.32 -1.80
CA TYR A 78 -8.73 0.92 -1.40
C TYR A 78 -9.45 0.72 -0.07
N ALA A 79 -9.14 1.55 0.93
CA ALA A 79 -9.73 1.44 2.26
C ALA A 79 -11.23 1.76 2.25
N VAL A 80 -11.63 2.89 1.64
CA VAL A 80 -13.04 3.29 1.53
C VAL A 80 -13.84 2.28 0.71
N GLY A 81 -13.29 1.84 -0.42
CA GLY A 81 -13.92 0.85 -1.28
C GLY A 81 -14.12 -0.48 -0.56
N TYR A 82 -13.08 -0.99 0.09
CA TYR A 82 -13.15 -2.27 0.79
C TYR A 82 -14.09 -2.23 2.01
N SER A 83 -14.16 -1.09 2.72
CA SER A 83 -15.15 -0.87 3.78
C SER A 83 -16.59 -0.82 3.28
N SER A 84 -16.82 -0.40 2.03
CA SER A 84 -18.16 -0.33 1.44
C SER A 84 -18.63 -1.68 0.91
N ALA A 85 -17.81 -2.35 0.11
CA ALA A 85 -18.06 -3.72 -0.33
C ALA A 85 -16.75 -4.41 -0.74
N PRO A 86 -16.61 -5.73 -0.52
CA PRO A 86 -15.43 -6.49 -0.94
C PRO A 86 -15.11 -6.36 -2.44
N MET A 87 -16.11 -6.14 -3.29
CA MET A 87 -15.93 -5.98 -4.74
C MET A 87 -15.34 -4.63 -5.17
N HIS A 88 -15.37 -3.59 -4.32
CA HIS A 88 -14.82 -2.28 -4.68
C HIS A 88 -13.32 -2.14 -4.39
N ARG A 89 -12.71 -3.11 -3.70
CA ARG A 89 -11.27 -3.14 -3.41
C ARG A 89 -10.34 -3.06 -4.65
N PRO A 90 -10.67 -3.63 -5.83
CA PRO A 90 -9.73 -3.69 -6.94
C PRO A 90 -9.38 -2.31 -7.49
N PHE A 91 -10.29 -1.33 -7.42
CA PHE A 91 -10.04 0.01 -7.94
C PHE A 91 -8.84 0.68 -7.26
N GLY A 92 -8.87 0.82 -5.94
CA GLY A 92 -7.75 1.38 -5.18
C GLY A 92 -6.50 0.50 -5.20
N PHE A 93 -6.68 -0.83 -5.28
CA PHE A 93 -5.56 -1.75 -5.42
C PHE A 93 -4.82 -1.53 -6.75
N SER A 94 -5.51 -1.51 -7.88
CA SER A 94 -4.92 -1.30 -9.21
C SER A 94 -4.23 0.05 -9.33
N MET A 95 -4.78 1.11 -8.72
CA MET A 95 -4.20 2.46 -8.72
C MET A 95 -2.83 2.54 -8.03
N THR A 96 -2.50 1.59 -7.16
CA THR A 96 -1.19 1.54 -6.49
C THR A 96 -0.30 0.43 -7.03
N PHE A 97 -0.87 -0.74 -7.32
CA PHE A 97 -0.14 -1.88 -7.83
C PHE A 97 0.36 -1.61 -9.25
N GLY A 98 -0.46 -1.04 -10.13
CA GLY A 98 -0.09 -0.75 -11.52
C GLY A 98 1.15 0.15 -11.62
N PRO A 99 1.15 1.35 -11.02
CA PRO A 99 2.32 2.23 -11.05
C PRO A 99 3.56 1.59 -10.40
N THR A 100 3.39 0.93 -9.25
CA THR A 100 4.52 0.26 -8.56
C THR A 100 5.13 -0.85 -9.41
N PHE A 101 4.30 -1.63 -10.09
CA PHE A 101 4.74 -2.70 -10.98
C PHE A 101 5.49 -2.15 -12.20
N VAL A 102 5.00 -1.07 -12.81
CA VAL A 102 5.71 -0.39 -13.92
C VAL A 102 7.07 0.14 -13.45
N THR A 103 7.15 0.72 -12.25
CA THR A 103 8.41 1.17 -11.67
C THR A 103 9.39 0.02 -11.49
N TYR A 104 8.95 -1.14 -11.00
CA TYR A 104 9.81 -2.32 -10.90
C TYR A 104 10.36 -2.76 -12.27
N ILE A 105 9.51 -2.81 -13.30
CA ILE A 105 9.97 -3.16 -14.66
C ILE A 105 11.05 -2.18 -15.12
N ARG A 106 10.83 -0.87 -14.91
CA ARG A 106 11.78 0.17 -15.28
C ARG A 106 13.10 0.04 -14.53
N CYS A 107 13.05 -0.21 -13.22
CA CYS A 107 14.23 -0.42 -12.39
C CYS A 107 15.02 -1.65 -12.84
N THR A 108 14.35 -2.78 -13.09
CA THR A 108 15.01 -4.01 -13.57
C THR A 108 15.71 -3.78 -14.91
N TYR A 109 15.06 -3.08 -15.84
CA TYR A 109 15.67 -2.73 -17.12
C TYR A 109 16.96 -1.91 -16.93
N ASN A 110 16.94 -0.89 -16.05
CA ASN A 110 18.10 -0.04 -15.77
C ASN A 110 19.25 -0.80 -15.10
N VAL A 111 18.93 -1.70 -14.16
CA VAL A 111 19.93 -2.56 -13.50
C VAL A 111 20.61 -3.47 -14.54
N VAL A 112 19.82 -4.13 -15.38
CA VAL A 112 20.34 -5.03 -16.42
C VAL A 112 21.19 -4.27 -17.43
N SER A 113 20.76 -3.09 -17.88
CA SER A 113 21.56 -2.27 -18.80
C SER A 113 22.88 -1.81 -18.19
N THR A 114 22.90 -1.50 -16.89
CA THR A 114 24.12 -1.08 -16.18
C THR A 114 25.08 -2.24 -15.94
N LEU A 115 24.61 -3.49 -15.96
CA LEU A 115 25.44 -4.69 -15.74
C LEU A 115 26.02 -5.27 -17.05
N ILE A 116 25.34 -5.06 -18.17
CA ILE A 116 25.72 -5.65 -19.47
C ILE A 116 26.65 -4.72 -20.28
N PHE A 117 26.62 -3.40 -20.01
CA PHE A 117 27.46 -2.39 -20.63
C PHE A 117 28.38 -1.74 -19.60
#